data_AF-A0A963N0I4-F1
#
_entry.id   AF-A0A963N0I4-F1
#
_cell.length_a   1.000
_cell.length_b   1.000
_cell.length_c   1.000
_cell.angle_alpha   90.00
_cell.angle_beta   90.00
_cell.angle_gamma   90.00
#
_symmetry.space_group_name_H-M   'P 1'
#
loop_
_entity.id
_entity.type
_entity.pdbx_description
1 polymer ?
#
loop_
_entity_poly.entity_id
_entity_poly.type
_entity_poly.pdbx_seq_one_letter_code
_entity_poly.pdbx_strand_id
1 'polypeptide(L)'
;MHDIEWLIIAYFVFELIGLAMAGRAVMTARTPQGAIAWAISLVAFPLLSVPLYLVFGRRRLERNVAARRTVVNAIELVLAELEQRASTHDSETSELRKGYLGPLARLTRFPIVGGNDAQLLIDGEATFEA
;
A
#
# COMPACT_ATOMS: atom_id res chain seq x y z
N MET A 1 5.52 -45.35 23.29
CA MET A 1 6.76 -44.80 22.68
C MET A 1 6.44 -44.05 21.38
N HIS A 2 5.56 -44.58 20.52
CA HIS A 2 5.06 -43.88 19.33
C HIS A 2 4.28 -42.59 19.61
N ASP A 3 3.61 -42.46 20.75
CA ASP A 3 2.84 -41.25 21.10
C ASP A 3 3.74 -40.01 21.25
N ILE A 4 4.98 -40.20 21.69
CA ILE A 4 5.97 -39.13 21.85
C ILE A 4 6.52 -38.70 20.49
N GLU A 5 6.73 -39.65 19.57
CA GLU A 5 7.19 -39.36 18.21
C GLU A 5 6.16 -38.50 17.44
N TRP A 6 4.87 -38.84 17.55
CA TRP A 6 3.80 -38.04 16.96
C TRP A 6 3.69 -36.65 17.55
N LEU A 7 3.90 -36.50 18.87
CA LEU A 7 3.92 -35.19 19.53
C LEU A 7 5.10 -34.33 19.05
N ILE A 8 6.28 -34.91 18.87
CA ILE A 8 7.46 -34.20 18.36
C ILE A 8 7.23 -33.75 16.93
N ILE A 9 6.67 -34.61 16.07
CA ILE A 9 6.35 -34.27 14.68
C ILE A 9 5.30 -33.14 14.63
N ALA A 10 4.24 -33.25 15.42
CA ALA A 10 3.18 -32.24 15.48
C ALA A 10 3.73 -30.88 15.96
N TYR A 11 4.62 -30.89 16.94
CA TYR A 11 5.29 -29.69 17.44
C TYR A 11 6.16 -29.04 16.35
N PHE A 12 6.98 -29.83 15.66
CA PHE A 12 7.82 -29.33 14.56
C PHE A 12 7.01 -28.71 13.43
N VAL A 13 5.89 -29.34 13.06
CA VAL A 13 4.97 -28.81 12.03
C VAL A 13 4.38 -27.46 12.50
N PHE A 14 3.96 -27.37 13.76
CA PHE A 14 3.45 -26.13 14.33
C PHE A 14 4.49 -25.01 14.33
N GLU A 15 5.74 -25.33 14.64
CA GLU A 15 6.84 -24.36 14.66
C GLU A 15 7.17 -23.86 13.24
N LEU A 16 7.15 -24.75 12.25
CA LEU A 16 7.36 -24.37 10.85
C LEU A 16 6.24 -23.44 10.33
N ILE A 17 4.99 -23.72 10.72
CA ILE A 17 3.84 -22.85 10.42
C ILE A 17 3.97 -21.50 11.14
N GLY A 18 4.37 -21.50 12.41
CA GLY A 18 4.63 -20.31 13.21
C GLY A 18 5.70 -19.42 12.56
N LEU A 19 6.80 -20.02 12.10
CA LEU A 19 7.88 -19.32 11.41
C LEU A 19 7.41 -18.69 10.08
N ALA A 20 6.63 -19.42 9.28
CA ALA A 20 6.06 -18.89 8.05
C ALA A 20 5.08 -17.73 8.32
N MET A 21 4.27 -17.83 9.38
CA MET A 21 3.38 -16.75 9.82
C MET A 21 4.17 -15.53 10.31
N ALA A 22 5.27 -15.72 11.03
CA ALA A 22 6.13 -14.65 11.50
C ALA A 22 6.73 -13.86 10.33
N GLY A 23 7.28 -14.56 9.33
CA GLY A 23 7.77 -13.93 8.10
C GLY A 23 6.69 -13.11 7.41
N ARG A 24 5.47 -13.65 7.27
CA ARG A 24 4.33 -12.90 6.71
C ARG A 24 3.95 -11.69 7.56
N ALA A 25 3.95 -11.82 8.88
CA ALA A 25 3.64 -10.71 9.78
C ALA A 25 4.64 -9.56 9.59
N VAL A 26 5.93 -9.87 9.49
CA VAL A 26 6.98 -8.87 9.23
C VAL A 26 6.80 -8.19 7.88
N MET A 27 6.53 -8.95 6.82
CA MET A 27 6.35 -8.38 5.48
C MET A 27 5.10 -7.49 5.35
N THR A 28 4.11 -7.67 6.22
CA THR A 28 2.80 -7.03 6.06
C THR A 28 2.51 -5.97 7.12
N ALA A 29 3.29 -5.91 8.19
CA ALA A 29 3.11 -4.94 9.26
C ALA A 29 3.53 -3.53 8.81
N ARG A 30 2.65 -2.55 9.03
CA ARG A 30 2.93 -1.13 8.77
C ARG A 30 3.84 -0.48 9.81
N THR A 31 4.01 -1.10 10.98
CA THR A 31 4.83 -0.57 12.08
C THR A 31 5.85 -1.61 12.56
N PRO A 32 7.14 -1.26 12.68
CA PRO A 32 8.19 -2.20 13.09
C PRO A 32 7.93 -2.83 14.46
N GLN A 33 7.39 -2.06 15.43
CA GLN A 33 7.13 -2.53 16.79
C GLN A 33 6.10 -3.67 16.83
N GLY A 34 5.01 -3.55 16.07
CA GLY A 34 3.99 -4.60 15.97
C GLY A 34 4.49 -5.84 15.24
N ALA A 35 5.31 -5.63 14.19
CA ALA A 35 5.95 -6.72 13.45
C ALA A 35 6.84 -7.59 14.35
N ILE A 36 7.72 -6.93 15.12
CA ILE A 36 8.67 -7.58 16.03
C ILE A 36 7.92 -8.33 17.13
N ALA A 37 6.90 -7.72 17.73
CA ALA A 37 6.11 -8.37 18.77
C ALA A 37 5.44 -9.67 18.26
N TRP A 38 4.83 -9.64 17.07
CA TRP A 38 4.25 -10.83 16.47
C TRP A 38 5.29 -11.88 16.07
N ALA A 39 6.41 -11.46 15.49
CA ALA A 39 7.48 -12.37 15.10
C ALA A 39 8.07 -13.11 16.30
N ILE A 40 8.44 -12.39 17.36
CA ILE A 40 8.97 -12.98 18.60
C ILE A 40 7.92 -13.92 19.22
N SER A 41 6.65 -13.50 19.29
CA SER A 41 5.60 -14.32 19.91
C SER A 41 5.31 -15.60 19.13
N LEU A 42 5.30 -15.56 17.80
CA LEU A 42 5.07 -16.71 16.93
C LEU A 42 6.20 -17.73 16.98
N VAL A 43 7.43 -17.28 17.22
CA VAL A 43 8.61 -18.16 17.39
C VAL A 43 8.69 -18.70 18.81
N ALA A 44 8.56 -17.85 19.84
CA ALA A 44 8.72 -18.26 21.23
C ALA A 44 7.53 -19.05 21.79
N PHE A 45 6.31 -18.77 21.32
CA PHE A 45 5.07 -19.37 21.85
C PHE A 45 4.07 -19.74 20.73
N PRO A 46 4.43 -20.65 19.81
CA PRO A 46 3.63 -20.93 18.62
C PRO A 46 2.20 -21.40 18.95
N LEU A 47 2.01 -22.24 19.96
CA LEU A 47 0.67 -22.76 20.31
C LEU A 47 -0.32 -21.65 20.72
N LEU A 48 0.15 -20.59 21.36
CA LEU A 48 -0.70 -19.47 21.78
C LEU A 48 -0.77 -18.38 20.70
N SER A 49 0.37 -18.08 20.10
CA SER A 49 0.51 -16.96 19.16
C SER A 49 -0.10 -17.25 17.80
N VAL A 50 -0.09 -18.49 17.31
CA VAL A 50 -0.73 -18.86 16.04
C VAL A 50 -2.24 -18.62 16.06
N PRO A 51 -3.05 -19.13 17.02
CA PRO A 51 -4.48 -18.84 17.05
C PRO A 51 -4.75 -17.34 17.31
N LEU A 52 -3.95 -16.68 18.14
CA LEU A 52 -4.09 -15.25 18.41
C LEU A 52 -3.83 -14.42 17.14
N TYR A 53 -2.81 -14.76 16.36
CA TYR A 53 -2.49 -14.12 15.10
C TYR A 53 -3.59 -14.35 14.04
N LEU A 54 -4.18 -15.54 14.00
CA LEU A 54 -5.31 -15.84 13.11
C LEU A 54 -6.54 -14.99 13.43
N VAL A 55 -6.82 -14.74 14.71
CA VAL A 55 -7.97 -13.93 15.15
C VAL A 55 -7.73 -12.44 14.95
N PHE A 56 -6.56 -11.92 15.38
CA PHE A 56 -6.28 -10.49 15.47
C PHE A 56 -5.39 -9.94 14.34
N GLY A 57 -4.45 -10.73 13.82
CA GLY A 57 -3.52 -10.31 12.77
C GLY A 57 -4.16 -10.19 11.39
N ARG A 58 -5.03 -11.14 11.01
CA ARG A 58 -5.67 -11.18 9.67
C ARG A 58 -6.65 -10.03 9.43
N ARG A 59 -7.42 -9.62 10.45
CA ARG A 59 -8.49 -8.62 10.31
C ARG A 59 -7.99 -7.20 10.00
N ARG A 60 -6.72 -6.89 10.27
CA ARG A 60 -6.15 -5.54 10.00
C ARG A 60 -5.76 -5.35 8.51
N LEU A 61 -5.59 -6.44 7.76
CA LEU A 61 -5.31 -6.42 6.32
C LEU A 61 -6.56 -6.14 5.49
N GLU A 62 -7.67 -6.81 5.78
CA GLU A 62 -8.94 -6.67 5.04
C GLU A 62 -9.48 -5.24 5.10
N ARG A 63 -9.33 -4.58 6.26
CA ARG A 63 -9.76 -3.19 6.44
C ARG A 63 -9.03 -2.19 5.53
N ASN A 64 -7.79 -2.49 5.14
CA ASN A 64 -7.00 -1.62 4.28
C ASN A 64 -7.34 -1.76 2.79
N VAL A 65 -7.74 -2.95 2.34
CA VAL A 65 -8.09 -3.16 0.92
C VAL A 65 -9.45 -2.55 0.61
N ALA A 66 -10.43 -2.69 1.50
CA ALA A 66 -11.75 -2.07 1.34
C ALA A 66 -11.65 -0.54 1.33
N ALA A 67 -10.93 0.05 2.29
CA ALA A 67 -10.73 1.49 2.34
C ALA A 67 -9.97 2.03 1.11
N ARG A 68 -8.98 1.28 0.60
CA ARG A 68 -8.27 1.65 -0.63
C ARG A 68 -9.16 1.59 -1.87
N ARG A 69 -10.04 0.60 -1.99
CA ARG A 69 -10.98 0.51 -3.13
C ARG A 69 -11.91 1.72 -3.19
N THR A 70 -12.44 2.17 -2.06
CA THR A 70 -13.31 3.36 -2.03
C THR A 70 -12.57 4.62 -2.50
N VAL A 71 -11.33 4.82 -2.04
CA VAL A 71 -10.51 5.97 -2.44
C VAL A 71 -10.10 5.90 -3.91
N VAL A 72 -9.66 4.72 -4.39
CA VAL A 72 -9.28 4.53 -5.79
C VAL A 72 -10.46 4.78 -6.72
N ASN A 73 -11.64 4.23 -6.43
CA ASN A 73 -12.82 4.44 -7.26
C ASN A 73 -13.24 5.92 -7.28
N ALA A 74 -13.13 6.63 -6.16
CA ALA A 74 -13.42 8.06 -6.11
C ALA A 74 -12.43 8.88 -6.96
N ILE A 75 -11.14 8.53 -6.93
CA ILE A 75 -10.11 9.17 -7.75
C ILE A 75 -10.34 8.88 -9.24
N GLU A 76 -10.66 7.64 -9.61
CA GLU A 76 -10.94 7.27 -11.01
C GLU A 76 -12.12 8.06 -11.59
N LEU A 77 -13.17 8.30 -10.79
CA LEU A 77 -14.33 9.08 -11.23
C LEU A 77 -13.98 10.54 -11.48
N VAL A 78 -13.17 11.16 -10.61
CA VAL A 78 -12.67 12.53 -10.78
C VAL A 78 -11.73 12.62 -11.99
N LEU A 79 -10.85 11.63 -12.17
CA LEU A 79 -9.92 11.58 -13.31
C LEU A 79 -10.67 11.52 -14.65
N ALA A 80 -11.74 10.72 -14.74
CA ALA A 80 -12.56 10.63 -15.94
C ALA A 80 -13.25 11.96 -16.28
N GLU A 81 -13.74 12.69 -15.27
CA GLU A 81 -14.33 14.02 -15.45
C GLU A 81 -13.29 15.05 -15.92
N LEU A 82 -12.09 15.00 -15.35
CA LEU A 82 -10.98 15.87 -15.73
C LEU A 82 -10.48 15.59 -17.16
N GLU A 83 -10.38 14.31 -17.56
CA GLU A 83 -10.05 13.92 -18.93
C GLU A 83 -11.06 14.47 -19.94
N GLN A 84 -12.36 14.39 -19.62
CA GLN A 84 -13.41 14.93 -20.47
C GLN A 84 -13.27 16.44 -20.63
N ARG A 85 -13.05 17.18 -19.55
CA ARG A 85 -12.87 18.65 -19.60
C ARG A 85 -11.58 19.04 -20.31
N ALA A 86 -10.47 18.33 -20.06
CA ALA A 86 -9.20 18.57 -20.73
C ALA A 86 -9.31 18.35 -22.25
N SER A 87 -10.09 17.35 -22.69
CA SER A 87 -10.31 17.09 -24.12
C SER A 87 -11.05 18.21 -24.85
N THR A 88 -11.88 18.99 -24.14
CA THR A 88 -12.67 20.09 -24.72
C THR A 88 -11.91 21.41 -24.90
N HIS A 89 -10.73 21.57 -24.30
CA HIS A 89 -10.05 22.87 -24.19
C HIS A 89 -8.72 22.97 -24.98
N ASP A 90 -8.43 22.04 -25.90
CA ASP A 90 -7.05 21.77 -26.30
C ASP A 90 -6.77 21.91 -27.81
N SER A 91 -6.74 23.17 -28.30
CA SER A 91 -6.20 23.52 -29.62
C SER A 91 -4.73 23.96 -29.59
N GLU A 92 -4.22 24.53 -28.48
CA GLU A 92 -2.85 25.08 -28.41
C GLU A 92 -1.79 24.11 -27.85
N THR A 93 -2.15 23.14 -27.00
CA THR A 93 -1.21 22.22 -26.33
C THR A 93 -0.92 20.91 -27.12
N SER A 94 -1.39 20.81 -28.36
CA SER A 94 -1.37 19.58 -29.17
C SER A 94 0.03 19.02 -29.45
N GLU A 95 1.03 19.87 -29.73
CA GLU A 95 2.41 19.44 -30.01
C GLU A 95 3.14 18.94 -28.75
N LEU A 96 3.07 19.70 -27.65
CA LEU A 96 3.67 19.31 -26.36
C LEU A 96 3.03 18.04 -25.76
N ARG A 97 1.71 17.88 -25.97
CA ARG A 97 0.93 16.69 -25.59
C ARG A 97 1.35 15.44 -26.35
N LYS A 98 1.66 15.56 -27.65
CA LYS A 98 2.20 14.45 -28.46
C LYS A 98 3.66 14.12 -28.11
N GLY A 99 4.41 15.11 -27.66
CA GLY A 99 5.79 14.97 -27.19
C GLY A 99 5.89 14.45 -25.75
N TYR A 100 6.45 15.26 -24.87
CA TYR A 100 6.85 14.86 -23.51
C TYR A 100 5.68 14.69 -22.53
N LEU A 101 4.57 15.41 -22.72
CA LEU A 101 3.49 15.42 -21.74
C LEU A 101 2.60 14.17 -21.83
N GLY A 102 2.46 13.55 -23.01
CA GLY A 102 1.67 12.33 -23.19
C GLY A 102 2.23 11.11 -22.43
N PRO A 103 3.53 10.82 -22.50
CA PRO A 103 4.17 9.82 -21.64
C PRO A 103 4.06 10.16 -20.15
N LEU A 104 4.20 11.43 -19.78
CA LEU A 104 4.11 11.87 -18.38
C LEU A 104 2.70 11.67 -17.80
N ALA A 105 1.66 11.96 -18.58
CA ALA A 105 0.27 11.68 -18.20
C ALA A 105 0.03 10.18 -17.97
N ARG A 106 0.61 9.32 -18.81
CA ARG A 106 0.52 7.85 -18.65
C ARG A 106 1.28 7.33 -17.42
N LEU A 107 2.42 7.94 -17.08
CA LEU A 107 3.20 7.59 -15.89
C LEU A 107 2.48 8.01 -14.60
N THR A 108 1.95 9.22 -14.58
CA THR A 108 1.27 9.78 -13.40
C THR A 108 -0.16 9.27 -13.24
N ARG A 109 -0.79 8.81 -14.34
CA ARG A 109 -2.23 8.49 -14.44
C ARG A 109 -3.15 9.68 -14.21
N PHE A 110 -2.64 10.90 -14.43
CA PHE A 110 -3.42 12.14 -14.38
C PHE A 110 -3.49 12.77 -15.77
N PRO A 111 -4.64 13.35 -16.16
CA PRO A 111 -4.75 14.11 -17.39
C PRO A 111 -3.89 15.37 -17.33
N ILE A 112 -3.41 15.79 -18.50
CA ILE A 112 -2.76 17.10 -18.65
C ILE A 112 -3.85 18.16 -18.65
N VAL A 113 -3.71 19.15 -17.77
CA VAL A 113 -4.63 20.29 -17.65
C VAL A 113 -3.89 21.60 -17.88
N GLY A 114 -4.54 22.53 -18.58
CA GLY A 114 -4.03 23.88 -18.82
C GLY A 114 -4.68 24.93 -17.91
N GLY A 115 -4.26 26.18 -18.03
CA GLY A 115 -4.83 27.31 -17.27
C GLY A 115 -4.35 27.42 -15.83
N ASN A 116 -3.31 26.66 -15.45
CA ASN A 116 -2.66 26.81 -14.15
C ASN A 116 -1.75 28.04 -14.17
N ASP A 117 -1.84 28.87 -13.14
CA ASP A 117 -0.83 29.89 -12.85
C ASP A 117 0.19 29.29 -11.87
N ALA A 118 1.45 29.33 -12.24
CA ALA A 118 2.52 28.71 -11.47
C ALA A 118 3.67 29.72 -11.33
N GLN A 119 3.94 30.12 -10.09
CA GLN A 119 5.07 30.97 -9.76
C GLN A 119 6.23 30.11 -9.24
N LEU A 120 7.41 30.27 -9.84
CA LEU A 120 8.62 29.65 -9.32
C LEU A 120 9.10 30.46 -8.11
N LEU A 121 9.04 29.87 -6.93
CA LEU A 121 9.65 30.39 -5.72
C LEU A 121 11.05 29.79 -5.60
N ILE A 122 12.05 30.65 -5.52
CA ILE A 122 13.46 30.25 -5.39
C ILE A 122 13.83 30.40 -3.92
N ASP A 123 14.45 29.36 -3.36
CA ASP A 123 14.87 29.24 -1.96
C ASP A 123 13.73 29.20 -0.93
N GLY A 124 14.12 28.99 0.33
CA GLY A 124 13.19 28.83 1.44
C GLY A 124 12.45 30.13 1.78
N GLU A 125 13.14 31.28 1.75
CA GLU A 125 12.57 32.57 2.16
C GLU A 125 11.31 32.91 1.35
N ALA A 126 11.40 32.85 0.02
CA ALA A 126 10.27 33.10 -0.87
C ALA A 126 9.11 32.11 -0.67
N THR A 127 9.40 30.90 -0.20
CA THR A 127 8.37 29.90 0.13
C THR A 127 7.68 30.20 1.47
N PHE A 128 8.40 30.76 2.45
CA PHE A 128 7.83 31.11 3.76
C PHE A 128 7.06 32.44 3.76
N GLU A 129 7.34 33.34 2.82
CA GLU A 129 6.70 34.66 2.72
C GLU A 129 5.42 34.73 1.84
N ALA A 130 5.16 33.71 1.01
CA ALA A 130 4.01 33.64 0.10
C ALA A 130 2.71 33.18 0.79
#